data_AF-A0A6M3R5Y7-F1
#
_entry.id   AF-A0A6M3R5Y7-F1
#
_cell.length_a   1.000
_cell.length_b   1.000
_cell.length_c   1.000
_cell.angle_alpha   90.00
_cell.angle_beta   90.00
_cell.angle_gamma   90.00
#
_symmetry.space_group_name_H-M   'P 1'
#
loop_
_entity.id
_entity.type
_entity.pdbx_description
1 polymer ?
#
loop_
_entity_poly.entity_id
_entity_poly.type
_entity_poly.pdbx_seq_one_letter_code
_entity_poly.pdbx_strand_id
1 'polypeptide(L)'
;MLFEDINVDPETGDVTFRIEVNNTERKLLPGMYVRVNIDRASIPQALLVPAQAIQRNISGEPQVYVINAQGTAEIRPIEIGQQYEQFYIANKGLKVGDRVVVEGIERIKPNQKLALAAWKAPAVANHASSVETKTSIAEGAQP
;
A
#
# COMPACT_ATOMS: atom_id res chain seq x y z
N MET A 1 3.89 43.76 -10.00
CA MET A 1 4.92 42.72 -10.18
C MET A 1 5.76 42.71 -8.92
N LEU A 2 5.76 41.60 -8.16
CA LEU A 2 6.58 41.41 -6.98
C LEU A 2 7.18 40.00 -7.07
N PHE A 3 8.50 39.92 -6.94
CA PHE A 3 9.32 38.75 -7.25
C PHE A 3 9.20 37.69 -6.16
N GLU A 4 9.03 36.45 -6.59
CA GLU A 4 8.85 35.25 -5.77
C GLU A 4 10.22 34.56 -5.66
N ASP A 5 10.92 34.76 -4.54
CA ASP A 5 12.19 34.08 -4.25
C ASP A 5 11.86 32.73 -3.60
N ILE A 6 11.81 31.67 -4.42
CA ILE A 6 11.67 30.30 -3.92
C ILE A 6 13.08 29.79 -3.60
N ASN A 7 13.51 29.99 -2.37
CA ASN A 7 14.69 29.33 -1.83
C ASN A 7 14.31 27.88 -1.50
N VAL A 8 14.74 26.96 -2.36
CA VAL A 8 14.59 25.52 -2.17
C VAL A 8 15.88 25.03 -1.50
N ASP A 9 15.79 24.58 -0.26
CA ASP A 9 16.92 23.98 0.47
C ASP A 9 16.80 22.45 0.36
N PRO A 10 17.64 21.77 -0.47
CA PRO A 10 17.48 20.36 -0.79
C PRO A 10 18.13 19.41 0.23
N GLU A 11 18.55 19.88 1.40
CA GLU A 11 19.50 19.14 2.26
C GLU A 11 18.86 18.14 3.25
N THR A 12 17.59 18.28 3.65
CA THR A 12 17.02 17.47 4.75
C THR A 12 15.95 16.45 4.35
N GLY A 13 15.43 16.50 3.12
CA GLY A 13 14.29 15.66 2.71
C GLY A 13 12.95 16.06 3.36
N ASP A 14 12.91 17.19 4.06
CA ASP A 14 11.67 17.77 4.58
C ASP A 14 10.96 18.54 3.47
N VAL A 15 9.75 18.12 3.12
CA VAL A 15 8.90 18.84 2.18
C VAL A 15 8.04 19.83 2.97
N THR A 16 8.22 21.12 2.72
CA THR A 16 7.40 22.17 3.32
C THR A 16 6.07 22.27 2.59
N PHE A 17 4.97 21.86 3.22
CA PHE A 17 3.62 22.01 2.69
C PHE A 17 2.92 23.22 3.32
N ARG A 18 2.28 24.05 2.50
CA ARG A 18 1.35 25.09 2.96
C ARG A 18 -0.07 24.61 2.74
N ILE A 19 -0.88 24.58 3.80
CA ILE A 19 -2.26 24.08 3.80
C ILE A 19 -3.17 25.20 4.28
N GLU A 20 -4.28 25.41 3.60
CA GLU A 20 -5.32 26.33 4.04
C GLU A 20 -6.23 25.62 5.05
N VAL A 21 -6.30 26.16 6.27
CA VAL A 21 -7.19 25.65 7.32
C VAL A 21 -8.31 26.66 7.52
N ASN A 22 -9.55 26.22 7.30
CA ASN A 22 -10.74 27.03 7.58
C ASN A 22 -10.90 27.22 9.10
N ASN A 23 -10.36 28.31 9.63
CA ASN A 23 -10.39 28.67 11.06
C ASN A 23 -11.53 29.63 11.40
N THR A 24 -12.76 29.32 10.96
CA THR A 24 -13.94 30.20 11.11
C THR A 24 -14.25 30.52 12.58
N GLU A 25 -13.94 29.61 13.49
CA GLU A 25 -14.19 29.73 14.93
C GLU A 25 -12.99 30.28 15.73
N ARG A 26 -11.90 30.71 15.07
CA ARG A 26 -10.67 31.21 15.71
C ARG A 26 -10.04 30.26 16.75
N LYS A 27 -10.18 28.95 16.55
CA LYS A 27 -9.63 27.91 17.44
C LYS A 27 -8.12 27.75 17.31
N LEU A 28 -7.53 28.18 16.20
CA LEU A 28 -6.08 28.16 15.99
C LEU A 28 -5.51 29.58 16.14
N LEU A 29 -4.70 29.77 17.18
CA LEU A 29 -4.00 31.02 17.47
C LEU A 29 -2.58 31.02 16.86
N PRO A 30 -2.03 32.20 16.51
CA PRO A 30 -0.64 32.31 16.06
C PRO A 30 0.34 31.75 17.11
N GLY A 31 1.28 30.91 16.67
CA GLY A 31 2.27 30.26 17.55
C GLY A 31 1.88 28.86 18.04
N MET A 32 0.70 28.34 17.66
CA MET A 32 0.29 26.96 17.96
C MET A 32 0.92 25.95 16.99
N TYR A 33 1.28 24.78 17.52
CA TYR A 33 1.64 23.61 16.73
C TYR A 33 0.44 22.71 16.54
N VAL A 34 0.23 22.21 15.31
CA VAL A 34 -0.81 21.24 14.99
C VAL A 34 -0.18 19.94 14.53
N ARG A 35 -0.73 18.80 14.97
CA ARG A 35 -0.39 17.49 14.41
C ARG A 35 -1.48 17.10 13.43
N VAL A 36 -1.12 16.99 12.16
CA VAL A 36 -2.02 16.53 11.10
C VAL A 36 -1.75 15.05 10.86
N ASN A 37 -2.79 14.22 10.99
CA ASN A 37 -2.74 12.86 10.47
C ASN A 37 -3.28 12.93 9.03
N ILE A 38 -2.43 12.59 8.07
CA ILE A 38 -2.82 12.53 6.66
C ILE A 38 -3.00 11.06 6.33
N ASP A 39 -4.24 10.64 6.14
CA ASP A 39 -4.52 9.32 5.63
C ASP A 39 -4.02 9.21 4.19
N ARG A 40 -3.11 8.27 3.96
CA ARG A 40 -2.60 7.98 2.62
C ARG A 40 -3.78 7.53 1.75
N ALA A 41 -3.91 8.14 0.57
CA ALA A 41 -4.95 7.77 -0.39
C ALA A 41 -4.99 6.25 -0.58
N SER A 42 -6.15 5.65 -0.31
CA SER A 42 -6.37 4.22 -0.56
C SER A 42 -6.38 3.99 -2.06
N ILE A 43 -5.61 2.99 -2.53
CA ILE A 43 -5.60 2.59 -3.93
C ILE A 43 -6.75 1.60 -4.11
N PRO A 44 -7.90 2.00 -4.69
CA PRO A 44 -9.01 1.09 -4.88
C PRO A 44 -8.56 -0.07 -5.80
N GLN A 45 -8.89 -1.30 -5.41
CA GLN A 45 -8.60 -2.53 -6.18
C GLN A 45 -7.11 -2.90 -6.31
N ALA A 46 -6.26 -2.48 -5.36
CA ALA A 46 -4.88 -2.95 -5.29
C ALA A 46 -4.81 -4.48 -5.10
N LEU A 47 -4.04 -5.16 -5.95
CA LEU A 47 -3.73 -6.58 -5.78
C LEU A 47 -2.62 -6.74 -4.75
N LEU A 48 -2.90 -7.45 -3.67
CA LEU A 48 -1.92 -7.74 -2.63
C LEU A 48 -1.27 -9.10 -2.88
N VAL A 49 0.06 -9.12 -2.89
CA VAL A 49 0.86 -10.34 -3.03
C VAL A 49 1.69 -10.53 -1.76
N PRO A 50 1.66 -11.69 -1.10
CA PRO A 50 2.49 -11.96 0.06
C PRO A 50 3.97 -11.80 -0.28
N ALA A 51 4.74 -11.16 0.59
CA ALA A 51 6.18 -10.95 0.39
C ALA A 51 6.94 -12.27 0.11
N GLN A 52 6.55 -13.35 0.79
CA GLN A 52 7.10 -14.70 0.66
C GLN A 52 6.89 -15.34 -0.73
N ALA A 53 5.88 -14.89 -1.49
CA ALA A 53 5.61 -15.39 -2.84
C ALA A 53 6.49 -14.72 -3.91
N ILE A 54 7.13 -13.59 -3.58
CA ILE A 54 7.93 -12.80 -4.51
C ILE A 54 9.33 -13.40 -4.58
N GLN A 55 9.72 -13.78 -5.78
CA GLN A 55 11.06 -14.23 -6.12
C GLN A 55 11.76 -13.14 -6.91
N ARG A 56 13.10 -13.13 -6.88
CA ARG A 56 13.89 -12.23 -7.72
C ARG A 56 14.67 -13.04 -8.74
N ASN A 57 14.70 -12.59 -9.98
CA ASN A 57 15.55 -13.20 -11.00
C ASN A 57 17.02 -12.76 -10.81
N ILE A 58 17.92 -13.26 -11.65
CA ILE A 58 19.36 -12.93 -11.62
C ILE A 58 19.59 -11.42 -11.85
N SER A 59 18.70 -10.76 -12.60
CA SER A 59 18.73 -9.31 -12.85
C SER A 59 18.16 -8.49 -11.68
N GLY A 60 17.64 -9.13 -10.63
CA GLY A 60 17.02 -8.49 -9.47
C GLY A 60 15.55 -8.08 -9.68
N GLU A 61 14.95 -8.40 -10.83
CA GLU A 61 13.55 -8.09 -11.12
C GLU A 61 12.61 -9.01 -10.35
N PRO A 62 11.52 -8.48 -9.77
CA PRO A 62 10.54 -9.27 -9.05
C PRO A 62 9.70 -10.12 -10.00
N GLN A 63 9.53 -11.39 -9.64
CA GLN A 63 8.78 -12.40 -10.37
C GLN A 63 8.01 -13.28 -9.39
N VAL A 64 6.89 -13.85 -9.84
CA VAL A 64 6.07 -14.77 -9.05
C VAL A 64 5.74 -16.01 -9.86
N TYR A 65 5.47 -17.11 -9.15
CA TYR A 65 4.94 -18.33 -9.76
C TYR A 65 3.41 -18.28 -9.72
N VAL A 66 2.78 -18.28 -10.89
CA VAL A 66 1.33 -18.34 -11.05
C VAL A 66 0.91 -19.71 -11.56
N ILE A 67 -0.22 -20.22 -11.09
CA ILE A 67 -0.76 -21.49 -11.56
C ILE A 67 -1.72 -21.21 -12.72
N ASN A 68 -1.43 -21.79 -13.88
CA ASN A 68 -2.31 -21.69 -15.05
C ASN A 68 -3.54 -22.61 -14.93
N ALA A 69 -4.48 -22.50 -15.87
CA ALA A 69 -5.69 -23.32 -15.89
C ALA A 69 -5.40 -24.83 -16.00
N GLN A 70 -4.22 -25.20 -16.48
CA GLN A 70 -3.75 -26.56 -16.64
C GLN A 70 -3.17 -27.13 -15.33
N GLY A 71 -3.05 -26.31 -14.27
CA GLY A 71 -2.52 -26.73 -12.97
C GLY A 71 -0.99 -26.79 -12.92
N THR A 72 -0.31 -26.11 -13.85
CA THR A 72 1.14 -25.99 -13.94
C THR A 72 1.57 -24.62 -13.48
N ALA A 73 2.74 -24.53 -12.83
CA ALA A 73 3.33 -23.25 -12.44
C ALA A 73 4.03 -22.59 -13.64
N GLU A 74 3.76 -21.31 -13.83
CA GLU A 74 4.37 -20.42 -14.81
C GLU A 74 5.05 -19.26 -14.07
N ILE A 75 6.27 -18.91 -14.48
CA ILE A 75 6.97 -17.75 -13.93
C ILE A 75 6.45 -16.52 -14.65
N ARG A 76 6.00 -15.52 -13.88
CA ARG A 76 5.54 -14.25 -14.40
C ARG A 76 6.30 -13.10 -13.76
N PRO A 77 6.96 -12.23 -14.55
CA PRO A 77 7.55 -10.99 -14.04
C PRO A 77 6.42 -10.05 -13.61
N ILE A 78 6.62 -9.36 -12.48
CA ILE A 78 5.61 -8.48 -11.90
C ILE A 78 6.23 -7.13 -11.51
N GLU A 79 5.40 -6.09 -11.52
CA GLU A 79 5.81 -4.77 -11.02
C GLU A 79 5.21 -4.61 -9.62
N ILE A 80 6.07 -4.55 -8.60
CA ILE A 80 5.65 -4.34 -7.21
C ILE A 80 5.83 -2.87 -6.83
N GLY A 81 4.86 -2.37 -6.06
CA GLY A 81 4.86 -1.03 -5.49
C GLY A 81 5.19 -1.05 -4.01
N GLN A 82 4.42 -0.28 -3.24
CA GLN A 82 4.64 -0.12 -1.81
C GLN A 82 4.37 -1.43 -1.05
N GLN A 83 5.15 -1.64 0.00
CA GLN A 83 4.88 -2.69 0.99
C GLN A 83 3.74 -2.24 1.90
N TYR A 84 2.76 -3.11 2.09
CA TYR A 84 1.66 -2.95 3.01
C TYR A 84 1.68 -4.11 4.00
N GLU A 85 2.17 -3.84 5.21
CA GLU A 85 2.43 -4.84 6.27
C GLU A 85 3.34 -5.98 5.79
N GLN A 86 2.76 -7.15 5.53
CA GLN A 86 3.42 -8.38 5.07
C GLN A 86 3.16 -8.69 3.58
N PHE A 87 2.47 -7.78 2.90
CA PHE A 87 2.11 -7.87 1.48
C PHE A 87 2.80 -6.75 0.70
N TYR A 88 2.95 -6.96 -0.60
CA TYR A 88 3.30 -5.90 -1.55
C TYR A 88 2.12 -5.65 -2.47
N ILE A 89 1.95 -4.39 -2.85
CA ILE A 89 0.99 -4.01 -3.89
C ILE A 89 1.58 -4.40 -5.23
N ALA A 90 0.89 -5.26 -5.98
CA ALA A 90 1.23 -5.56 -7.37
C ALA A 90 0.60 -4.50 -8.29
N ASN A 91 1.43 -3.64 -8.87
CA ASN A 91 1.01 -2.61 -9.82
C ASN A 91 0.67 -3.22 -11.18
N LYS A 92 1.47 -4.21 -11.63
CA LYS A 92 1.29 -4.90 -12.92
C LYS A 92 1.74 -6.34 -12.86
N GLY A 93 1.25 -7.13 -13.82
CA GLY A 93 1.66 -8.51 -14.04
C GLY A 93 0.77 -9.56 -13.36
N LEU A 94 -0.14 -9.16 -12.46
CA LEU A 94 -1.18 -10.05 -11.93
C LEU A 94 -2.58 -9.56 -12.29
N LYS A 95 -3.52 -10.50 -12.36
CA LYS A 95 -4.95 -10.23 -12.50
C LYS A 95 -5.71 -10.76 -11.29
N VAL A 96 -6.87 -10.15 -11.05
CA VAL A 96 -7.82 -10.65 -10.04
C VAL A 96 -8.19 -12.10 -10.40
N GLY A 97 -8.02 -13.02 -9.45
CA GLY A 97 -8.29 -14.45 -9.63
C GLY A 97 -7.06 -15.30 -9.99
N ASP A 98 -5.91 -14.69 -10.24
CA ASP A 98 -4.66 -15.45 -10.41
C ASP A 98 -4.27 -16.14 -9.10
N ARG A 99 -3.85 -17.41 -9.19
CA ARG A 99 -3.37 -18.19 -8.05
C ARG A 99 -1.86 -18.13 -8.00
N VAL A 100 -1.34 -17.47 -6.97
CA VAL A 100 0.11 -17.33 -6.74
C VAL A 100 0.58 -18.45 -5.81
N VAL A 101 1.75 -19.01 -6.11
CA VAL A 101 2.40 -19.98 -5.22
C VAL A 101 3.19 -19.25 -4.16
N VAL A 102 2.82 -19.50 -2.91
CA VAL A 102 3.38 -18.83 -1.74
C VAL A 102 4.50 -19.65 -1.10
N GLU A 103 4.29 -20.97 -0.99
CA GLU A 103 5.23 -21.91 -0.39
C GLU A 103 5.50 -23.09 -1.33
N GLY A 104 6.65 -23.74 -1.16
CA GLY A 104 7.01 -24.94 -1.92
C GLY A 104 7.55 -24.65 -3.33
N ILE A 105 7.97 -23.42 -3.61
CA ILE A 105 8.57 -23.01 -4.90
C ILE A 105 9.79 -23.88 -5.23
N GLU A 106 10.60 -24.24 -4.24
CA GLU A 106 11.77 -25.13 -4.40
C GLU A 106 11.41 -26.56 -4.82
N ARG A 107 10.16 -26.98 -4.57
CA ARG A 107 9.66 -28.33 -4.93
C ARG A 107 8.91 -28.32 -6.26
N ILE A 108 8.73 -27.17 -6.90
CA ILE A 108 8.08 -27.06 -8.20
C ILE A 108 9.04 -27.57 -9.25
N LYS A 109 8.67 -28.66 -9.93
CA LYS A 109 9.34 -29.12 -11.13
C LYS A 109 8.60 -28.61 -12.38
N PRO A 110 9.32 -28.20 -13.44
CA PRO A 110 8.69 -27.86 -14.71
C PRO A 110 7.86 -29.06 -15.21
N ASN A 111 6.65 -28.81 -15.71
CA ASN A 111 5.68 -29.81 -16.18
C ASN A 111 5.04 -30.75 -15.13
N GLN A 112 5.16 -30.45 -13.83
CA GLN A 112 4.47 -31.22 -12.80
C GLN A 112 3.12 -30.61 -12.41
N LYS A 113 2.08 -31.44 -12.36
CA LYS A 113 0.76 -31.05 -11.83
C LYS A 113 0.87 -30.85 -10.31
N LEU A 114 0.64 -29.62 -9.84
CA LEU A 114 0.78 -29.28 -8.43
C LEU A 114 -0.51 -29.56 -7.66
N ALA A 115 -0.39 -30.14 -6.46
CA ALA A 115 -1.49 -30.23 -5.51
C ALA A 115 -1.61 -28.88 -4.78
N LEU A 116 -2.68 -28.16 -5.06
CA LEU A 116 -2.91 -26.83 -4.48
C LEU A 116 -3.50 -26.98 -3.08
N ALA A 117 -2.80 -26.47 -2.07
CA ALA A 117 -3.36 -26.24 -0.74
C ALA A 117 -3.76 -24.77 -0.63
N ALA A 118 -4.90 -24.49 0.01
CA ALA A 118 -5.30 -23.11 0.32
C ALA A 118 -4.31 -22.54 1.34
N TRP A 119 -3.52 -21.55 0.92
CA TRP A 119 -2.64 -20.84 1.83
C TRP A 119 -3.48 -19.99 2.79
N LYS A 120 -3.27 -20.17 4.10
CA LYS A 120 -3.94 -19.39 5.14
C LYS A 120 -3.18 -18.09 5.33
N ALA A 121 -3.62 -17.02 4.66
CA ALA A 121 -3.11 -15.69 4.90
C ALA A 121 -3.31 -15.32 6.39
N PRO A 122 -2.32 -14.69 7.05
CA PRO A 122 -2.57 -14.04 8.32
C PRO A 122 -3.70 -13.01 8.10
N ALA A 123 -4.65 -12.97 9.04
CA ALA A 123 -5.85 -12.15 8.89
C ALA A 123 -5.43 -10.69 8.68
N VAL A 124 -5.50 -10.21 7.43
CA VAL A 124 -5.48 -8.78 7.14
C VAL A 124 -6.75 -8.22 7.78
N ALA A 125 -6.58 -7.37 8.79
CA ALA A 125 -7.70 -6.64 9.34
C ALA A 125 -8.31 -5.85 8.18
N ASN A 126 -9.51 -6.24 7.77
CA ASN A 126 -10.28 -5.54 6.75
C ASN A 126 -10.55 -4.13 7.28
N HIS A 127 -9.70 -3.16 6.95
CA HIS A 127 -10.02 -1.74 7.10
C HIS A 127 -10.85 -1.26 5.90
N ALA A 128 -11.83 -2.07 5.48
CA ALA A 128 -12.88 -1.65 4.58
C ALA A 128 -14.13 -1.38 5.43
N SER A 129 -14.59 -0.13 5.38
CA SER A 129 -15.83 0.41 5.97
C SER A 129 -15.73 1.01 7.37
N SER A 130 -15.38 2.30 7.41
CA SER A 130 -16.22 3.30 8.09
C SER A 130 -15.90 4.69 7.53
N VAL A 131 -16.32 4.93 6.28
CA VAL A 131 -16.76 6.28 5.93
C VAL A 131 -18.13 6.43 6.58
N GLU A 132 -18.12 6.70 7.88
CA GLU A 132 -19.31 7.09 8.61
C GLU A 132 -19.13 8.55 9.00
N THR A 133 -19.80 9.38 8.23
CA THR A 133 -20.08 10.78 8.49
C THR A 133 -20.58 10.92 9.93
N LYS A 134 -19.72 11.36 10.85
CA LYS A 134 -20.16 11.93 12.11
C LYS A 134 -19.54 13.31 12.28
N THR A 135 -20.18 14.27 11.63
CA THR A 135 -20.41 15.59 12.22
C THR A 135 -20.81 15.37 13.69
N SER A 136 -19.94 15.72 14.62
CA SER A 136 -20.30 15.92 16.03
C SER A 136 -19.49 17.07 16.58
N ILE A 137 -20.09 18.24 16.43
CA ILE A 137 -20.06 19.31 17.43
C ILE A 137 -20.34 18.72 18.84
N ALA A 138 -19.47 19.03 19.80
CA ALA A 138 -19.65 19.03 21.27
C ALA A 138 -18.27 19.38 21.87
N GLU A 139 -17.96 20.57 22.38
CA GLU A 139 -18.49 21.25 23.58
C GLU A 139 -18.25 20.48 24.89
N GLY A 140 -17.59 21.15 25.86
CA GLY A 140 -17.40 20.72 27.25
C GLY A 140 -15.91 20.48 27.61
N ALA A 141 -15.18 21.48 28.09
CA ALA A 141 -15.03 21.87 29.51
C ALA A 141 -14.07 20.96 30.32
N GLN A 142 -12.86 21.49 30.57
CA GLN A 142 -12.20 21.74 31.88
C GLN A 142 -12.24 20.67 33.01
N PRO A 143 -11.28 20.67 33.95
CA PRO A 143 -10.80 21.84 34.72
C PRO A 143 -9.35 22.29 34.48
#